data_AF-A0A804P993-F1
#
_entry.id   AF-A0A804P993-F1
#
_cell.length_a   1.000
_cell.length_b   1.000
_cell.length_c   1.000
_cell.angle_alpha   90.00
_cell.angle_beta   90.00
_cell.angle_gamma   90.00
#
_symmetry.space_group_name_H-M   'P 1'
#
loop_
_entity.id
_entity.type
_entity.pdbx_description
1 polymer ?
#
loop_
_entity_poly.entity_id
_entity_poly.type
_entity_poly.pdbx_seq_one_letter_code
_entity_poly.pdbx_strand_id
1 'polypeptide(L)'
;MYSKSIMTPPTGSCMADLFVGLIAEDMHKLAAGKVREFSLASKWCPSLDSSYDHSTLIYEAHYVYRARERLRRVALVPLRRALKLPEVFISAHAWESVRYTRVASVAMKNYTDLFLKHDADRFNTYLADVKSGKKRIATGALLPHEIIASLENDSGGEVVDLQW
;
A
#
# COMPACT_ATOMS: atom_id res chain seq x y z
N MET A 1 -35.30 30.55 -5.33
CA MET A 1 -34.75 29.23 -5.67
C MET A 1 -33.24 29.30 -5.53
N TYR A 2 -32.69 28.93 -4.37
CA TYR A 2 -31.25 28.73 -4.25
C TYR A 2 -30.94 27.40 -4.95
N SER A 3 -30.56 27.48 -6.23
CA SER A 3 -29.96 26.32 -6.90
C SER A 3 -28.67 26.04 -6.14
N LYS A 4 -28.71 24.98 -5.32
CA LYS A 4 -27.50 24.32 -4.87
C LYS A 4 -26.82 23.86 -6.15
N SER A 5 -25.89 24.67 -6.63
CA SER A 5 -24.83 24.24 -7.52
C SER A 5 -24.11 23.16 -6.72
N ILE A 6 -24.58 21.92 -6.88
CA ILE A 6 -23.85 20.74 -6.47
C ILE A 6 -22.61 20.83 -7.35
N MET A 7 -21.55 21.37 -6.77
CA MET A 7 -20.23 21.39 -7.34
C MET A 7 -19.84 19.92 -7.48
N THR A 8 -20.24 19.34 -8.60
CA THR A 8 -19.71 18.07 -9.07
C THR A 8 -18.20 18.27 -9.08
N PRO A 9 -17.44 17.52 -8.26
CA PRO A 9 -15.99 17.69 -8.22
C PRO A 9 -15.46 17.49 -9.64
N PRO A 10 -14.57 18.38 -10.12
CA PRO A 10 -14.13 18.36 -11.51
C PRO A 10 -13.57 16.97 -11.83
N THR A 11 -14.22 16.35 -12.81
CA THR A 11 -13.99 15.02 -13.37
C THR A 11 -12.51 14.62 -13.37
N GLY A 12 -12.04 13.79 -12.43
CA GLY A 12 -10.78 13.00 -12.45
C GLY A 12 -9.41 13.71 -12.59
N SER A 13 -9.35 14.84 -13.31
CA SER A 13 -8.15 15.56 -13.74
C SER A 13 -7.40 16.14 -12.56
N CYS A 14 -8.10 16.78 -11.62
CA CYS A 14 -7.44 17.44 -10.50
C CYS A 14 -6.65 16.45 -9.62
N MET A 15 -7.21 15.26 -9.36
CA MET A 15 -6.52 14.25 -8.56
C MET A 15 -5.30 13.69 -9.29
N ALA A 16 -5.38 13.48 -10.60
CA ALA A 16 -4.24 13.05 -11.39
C ALA A 16 -3.12 14.11 -11.36
N ASP A 17 -3.45 15.38 -11.53
CA ASP A 17 -2.49 16.48 -11.50
C ASP A 17 -1.81 16.61 -10.12
N LEU A 18 -2.59 16.44 -9.03
CA LEU A 18 -2.06 16.39 -7.67
C LEU A 18 -1.07 15.22 -7.49
N PHE A 19 -1.42 14.01 -7.93
CA PHE A 19 -0.50 12.87 -7.86
C PHE A 19 0.76 13.09 -8.70
N VAL A 20 0.65 13.68 -9.89
CA VAL A 20 1.78 13.99 -10.77
C VAL A 20 2.74 14.95 -10.07
N GLY A 21 2.24 16.04 -9.49
CA GLY A 21 3.06 17.01 -8.75
C GLY A 21 3.78 16.38 -7.56
N LEU A 22 3.05 15.61 -6.73
CA LEU A 22 3.61 14.94 -5.56
C LEU A 22 4.65 13.88 -5.94
N ILE A 23 4.39 13.08 -6.97
CA ILE A 23 5.34 12.04 -7.42
C ILE A 23 6.59 12.68 -8.01
N ALA A 24 6.48 13.79 -8.75
CA ALA A 24 7.65 14.51 -9.27
C ALA A 24 8.53 15.03 -8.12
N GLU A 25 7.93 15.62 -7.09
CA GLU A 25 8.65 16.08 -5.91
C GLU A 25 9.32 14.92 -5.15
N ASP A 26 8.61 13.81 -4.97
CA ASP A 26 9.15 12.61 -4.34
C ASP A 26 10.33 12.02 -5.12
N MET A 27 10.31 12.09 -6.46
CA MET A 27 11.45 11.69 -7.29
C MET A 27 12.67 12.60 -7.10
N HIS A 28 12.48 13.91 -6.95
CA HIS A 28 13.56 14.83 -6.60
C HIS A 28 14.12 14.56 -5.19
N LYS A 29 13.24 14.29 -4.22
CA LYS A 29 13.66 13.90 -2.85
C LYS A 29 14.40 12.57 -2.84
N LEU A 30 14.01 11.61 -3.70
CA LEU A 30 14.70 10.34 -3.87
C LEU A 30 16.12 10.54 -4.41
N ALA A 31 16.28 11.38 -5.43
CA ALA A 31 17.61 11.75 -5.94
C ALA A 31 18.48 12.44 -4.89
N ALA A 32 17.88 13.26 -4.01
CA ALA A 32 18.57 13.90 -2.89
C ALA A 32 18.78 12.98 -1.66
N GLY A 33 18.33 11.72 -1.69
CA GLY A 33 18.44 10.77 -0.57
C GLY A 33 17.53 11.08 0.63
N LYS A 34 16.59 12.03 0.51
CA LYS A 34 15.70 12.48 1.59
C LYS A 34 14.44 11.60 1.73
N VAL A 35 14.64 10.31 1.99
CA VAL A 35 13.55 9.31 2.06
C VAL A 35 12.52 9.60 3.17
N ARG A 36 12.89 10.36 4.21
CA ARG A 36 12.00 10.71 5.32
C ARG A 36 10.93 11.76 4.96
N GLU A 37 11.12 12.50 3.87
CA GLU A 37 10.24 13.60 3.44
C GLU A 37 9.28 13.18 2.31
N PHE A 38 9.20 11.88 2.00
CA PHE A 38 8.36 11.37 0.93
C PHE A 38 6.89 11.50 1.27
N SER A 39 6.11 11.91 0.29
CA SER A 39 4.66 11.85 0.38
C SER A 39 4.18 10.39 0.32
N LEU A 40 2.96 10.14 0.81
CA LEU A 40 2.32 8.83 0.65
C LEU A 40 1.66 8.68 -0.73
N ALA A 41 1.86 9.62 -1.65
CA ALA A 41 1.25 9.62 -2.98
C ALA A 41 1.55 8.32 -3.75
N SER A 42 2.80 7.82 -3.71
CA SER A 42 3.17 6.58 -4.41
C SER A 42 2.49 5.32 -3.86
N LYS A 43 1.99 5.38 -2.62
CA LYS A 43 1.22 4.29 -2.00
C LYS A 43 -0.22 4.30 -2.52
N TRP A 44 -0.84 5.48 -2.61
CA TRP A 44 -2.25 5.64 -2.98
C TRP A 44 -2.49 5.80 -4.50
N CYS A 45 -1.44 6.11 -5.27
CA CYS A 45 -1.55 6.23 -6.73
C CYS A 45 -1.92 4.86 -7.34
N PRO A 46 -2.98 4.78 -8.17
CA PRO A 46 -3.38 3.56 -8.85
C PRO A 46 -2.26 3.01 -9.74
N SER A 47 -1.95 1.72 -9.63
CA SER A 47 -1.05 1.01 -10.56
C SER A 47 -1.85 0.19 -11.58
N LEU A 48 -1.30 0.01 -12.78
CA LEU A 48 -1.79 -0.94 -13.79
C LEU A 48 -1.88 -2.36 -13.17
N ASP A 49 -2.96 -3.06 -13.49
CA ASP A 49 -3.43 -4.37 -12.97
C ASP A 49 -4.35 -4.35 -11.73
N SER A 50 -4.92 -3.20 -11.37
CA SER A 50 -6.10 -3.18 -10.50
C SER A 50 -7.37 -3.55 -11.29
N SER A 51 -8.33 -4.24 -10.67
CA SER A 51 -9.60 -4.71 -11.26
C SER A 51 -10.48 -3.64 -11.92
N TYR A 52 -10.12 -2.36 -11.78
CA TYR A 52 -10.87 -1.22 -12.33
C TYR A 52 -10.49 -0.82 -13.77
N ASP A 53 -9.53 -1.49 -14.45
CA ASP A 53 -9.07 -1.11 -15.79
C ASP A 53 -9.90 -1.71 -16.96
N HIS A 54 -11.20 -2.01 -16.79
CA HIS A 54 -11.96 -2.77 -17.80
C HIS A 54 -12.68 -1.99 -18.91
N SER A 55 -12.58 -0.66 -19.00
CA SER A 55 -13.27 0.06 -20.08
C SER A 55 -12.61 1.38 -20.47
N THR A 56 -11.71 1.37 -21.46
CA THR A 56 -11.47 2.54 -22.33
C THR A 56 -10.86 2.13 -23.66
N LEU A 57 -11.20 2.86 -24.70
CA LEU A 57 -11.08 2.54 -26.12
C LEU A 57 -9.61 2.31 -26.56
N ILE A 58 -9.40 1.24 -27.33
CA ILE A 58 -8.15 0.52 -27.64
C ILE A 58 -6.95 1.43 -28.06
N TYR A 59 -7.18 2.58 -28.69
CA TYR A 59 -6.10 3.47 -29.14
C TYR A 59 -5.61 4.45 -28.06
N GLU A 60 -6.53 5.13 -27.36
CA GLU A 60 -6.22 5.96 -26.19
C GLU A 60 -5.73 5.08 -25.03
N ALA A 61 -6.31 3.89 -24.88
CA ALA A 61 -5.89 2.90 -23.90
C ALA A 61 -4.42 2.50 -24.08
N HIS A 62 -3.91 2.32 -25.30
CA HIS A 62 -2.51 1.96 -25.49
C HIS A 62 -1.57 3.11 -25.07
N TYR A 63 -1.91 4.37 -25.35
CA TYR A 63 -1.11 5.52 -24.93
C TYR A 63 -1.16 5.68 -23.40
N VAL A 64 -2.36 5.64 -22.81
CA VAL A 64 -2.57 5.70 -21.35
C VAL A 64 -1.86 4.54 -20.67
N TYR A 65 -1.90 3.34 -21.24
CA TYR A 65 -1.18 2.15 -20.76
C TYR A 65 0.33 2.37 -20.78
N ARG A 66 0.92 2.83 -21.89
CA ARG A 66 2.37 3.11 -21.96
C ARG A 66 2.79 4.20 -20.97
N ALA A 67 1.98 5.25 -20.82
CA ALA A 67 2.25 6.35 -19.89
C ALA A 67 2.22 5.86 -18.43
N ARG A 68 1.19 5.09 -18.04
CA ARG A 68 1.07 4.51 -16.70
C ARG A 68 2.15 3.45 -16.43
N GLU A 69 2.51 2.64 -17.43
CA GLU A 69 3.56 1.62 -17.25
C GLU A 69 4.92 2.28 -17.08
N ARG A 70 5.16 3.39 -17.78
CA ARG A 70 6.35 4.22 -17.56
C ARG A 70 6.33 4.85 -16.16
N LEU A 71 5.20 5.41 -15.70
CA LEU A 71 5.06 5.94 -14.33
C LEU A 71 5.35 4.85 -13.28
N ARG A 72 4.81 3.65 -13.48
CA ARG A 72 5.04 2.50 -12.61
C ARG A 72 6.52 2.13 -12.55
N ARG A 73 7.17 1.95 -13.71
CA ARG A 73 8.57 1.51 -13.81
C ARG A 73 9.55 2.57 -13.32
N VAL A 74 9.35 3.84 -13.70
CA VAL A 74 10.31 4.92 -13.47
C VAL A 74 10.13 5.57 -12.11
N ALA A 75 8.90 5.68 -11.60
CA ALA A 75 8.63 6.38 -10.34
C ALA A 75 8.13 5.46 -9.23
N LEU A 76 7.02 4.73 -9.45
CA LEU A 76 6.37 4.01 -8.34
C LEU A 76 7.23 2.87 -7.79
N VAL A 77 7.86 2.05 -8.64
CA VAL A 77 8.69 0.92 -8.17
C VAL A 77 9.89 1.41 -7.33
N PRO A 78 10.70 2.40 -7.77
CA PRO A 78 11.77 2.97 -6.95
C PRO A 78 11.27 3.59 -5.64
N LEU A 79 10.17 4.35 -5.67
CA LEU A 79 9.61 4.99 -4.48
C LEU A 79 9.07 3.97 -3.47
N ARG A 80 8.36 2.93 -3.94
CA ARG A 80 7.88 1.84 -3.07
C ARG A 80 9.04 1.02 -2.48
N ARG A 81 10.13 0.82 -3.22
CA ARG A 81 11.38 0.22 -2.72
C ARG A 81 12.02 1.07 -1.62
N ALA A 82 12.12 2.38 -1.84
CA ALA A 82 12.69 3.31 -0.87
C ALA A 82 11.86 3.40 0.41
N LEU A 83 10.52 3.37 0.29
CA LEU A 83 9.58 3.29 1.41
C LEU A 83 9.61 1.94 2.14
N LYS A 84 10.26 0.91 1.56
CA LYS A 84 10.36 -0.46 2.10
C LYS A 84 8.99 -1.08 2.37
N LEU A 85 8.08 -0.92 1.42
CA LEU A 85 6.75 -1.51 1.49
C LEU A 85 6.82 -3.05 1.35
N PRO A 86 6.03 -3.83 2.11
CA PRO A 86 6.09 -5.30 2.08
C PRO A 86 5.78 -5.87 0.69
N GLU A 87 4.86 -5.27 -0.07
CA GLU A 87 4.42 -5.72 -1.40
C GLU A 87 5.58 -5.81 -2.41
N VAL A 88 6.57 -4.93 -2.27
CA VAL A 88 7.77 -4.93 -3.10
C VAL A 88 8.64 -6.15 -2.83
N PHE A 89 8.76 -6.56 -1.57
CA PHE A 89 9.55 -7.72 -1.19
C PHE A 89 8.81 -9.03 -1.48
N ILE A 90 7.48 -9.05 -1.26
CA ILE A 90 6.63 -10.20 -1.58
C ILE A 90 6.70 -10.51 -3.08
N SER A 91 6.50 -9.51 -3.95
CA SER A 91 6.59 -9.69 -5.41
C SER A 91 7.99 -10.11 -5.88
N ALA A 92 9.04 -9.66 -5.20
CA ALA A 92 10.42 -10.03 -5.50
C ALA A 92 10.86 -11.36 -4.86
N HIS A 93 9.97 -12.06 -4.15
CA HIS A 93 10.28 -13.27 -3.36
C HIS A 93 11.43 -13.07 -2.35
N ALA A 94 11.65 -11.81 -1.92
CA ALA A 94 12.74 -11.41 -1.05
C ALA A 94 12.29 -11.32 0.41
N TRP A 95 11.75 -12.42 0.95
CA TRP A 95 11.16 -12.51 2.29
C TRP A 95 12.13 -12.10 3.40
N GLU A 96 13.42 -12.37 3.23
CA GLU A 96 14.46 -12.02 4.21
C GLU A 96 14.59 -10.52 4.48
N SER A 97 14.16 -9.68 3.52
CA SER A 97 14.24 -8.21 3.61
C SER A 97 13.00 -7.56 4.24
N VAL A 98 11.95 -8.34 4.51
CA VAL A 98 10.70 -7.83 5.10
C VAL A 98 10.95 -7.39 6.54
N ARG A 99 10.61 -6.14 6.85
CA ARG A 99 10.69 -5.58 8.22
C ARG A 99 9.31 -5.55 8.85
N TYR A 100 8.97 -6.59 9.62
CA TYR A 100 7.66 -6.73 10.27
C TYR A 100 7.25 -5.51 11.13
N THR A 101 8.21 -4.84 11.77
CA THR A 101 7.96 -3.61 12.57
C THR A 101 7.44 -2.41 11.77
N ARG A 102 7.61 -2.41 10.44
CA ARG A 102 7.18 -1.31 9.55
C ARG A 102 5.89 -1.64 8.79
N VAL A 103 5.43 -2.89 8.84
CA VAL A 103 4.21 -3.33 8.16
C VAL A 103 2.99 -2.65 8.80
N ALA A 104 2.14 -2.03 7.98
CA ALA A 104 0.90 -1.43 8.45
C ALA A 104 -0.15 -2.50 8.78
N SER A 105 -1.09 -2.24 9.70
CA SER A 105 -2.12 -3.22 10.10
C SER A 105 -2.88 -3.83 8.93
N VAL A 106 -3.34 -3.00 7.98
CA VAL A 106 -4.09 -3.46 6.81
C VAL A 106 -3.26 -4.43 5.95
N ALA A 107 -1.99 -4.10 5.72
CA ALA A 107 -1.09 -5.01 4.99
C ALA A 107 -0.80 -6.28 5.80
N MET A 108 -0.69 -6.17 7.12
CA MET A 108 -0.52 -7.33 7.99
C MET A 108 -1.71 -8.28 7.85
N LYS A 109 -2.95 -7.77 7.95
CA LYS A 109 -4.18 -8.54 7.78
C LYS A 109 -4.27 -9.20 6.40
N ASN A 110 -3.97 -8.48 5.33
CA ASN A 110 -4.11 -8.99 3.96
C ASN A 110 -3.08 -10.05 3.58
N TYR A 111 -1.91 -10.05 4.23
CA TYR A 111 -0.80 -10.91 3.87
C TYR A 111 -0.39 -11.90 4.98
N THR A 112 -1.20 -12.07 6.04
CA THR A 112 -0.95 -13.02 7.14
C THR A 112 -0.64 -14.42 6.62
N ASP A 113 -1.47 -14.94 5.71
CA ASP A 113 -1.33 -16.29 5.17
C ASP A 113 -0.04 -16.45 4.37
N LEU A 114 0.37 -15.40 3.67
CA LEU A 114 1.62 -15.40 2.91
C LEU A 114 2.84 -15.39 3.82
N PHE A 115 2.79 -14.63 4.93
CA PHE A 115 3.86 -14.63 5.93
C PHE A 115 4.01 -15.99 6.61
N LEU A 116 2.89 -16.62 6.99
CA LEU A 116 2.90 -17.96 7.57
C LEU A 116 3.42 -19.03 6.60
N LYS A 117 3.13 -18.90 5.30
CA LYS A 117 3.56 -19.88 4.30
C LYS A 117 5.05 -19.77 3.94
N HIS A 118 5.60 -18.56 3.90
CA HIS A 118 6.95 -18.32 3.38
C HIS A 118 8.00 -17.98 4.44
N ASP A 119 7.62 -17.42 5.59
CA ASP A 119 8.55 -16.97 6.64
C ASP A 119 7.94 -17.15 8.05
N ALA A 120 7.46 -18.37 8.32
CA ALA A 120 6.79 -18.71 9.58
C ALA A 120 7.66 -18.43 10.82
N ASP A 121 8.95 -18.80 10.78
CA ASP A 121 9.82 -18.74 11.96
C ASP A 121 10.04 -17.30 12.44
N ARG A 122 10.38 -16.38 11.52
CA ARG A 122 10.59 -14.97 11.85
C ARG A 122 9.28 -14.29 12.21
N PHE A 123 8.19 -14.66 11.53
CA PHE A 123 6.87 -14.11 11.81
C PHE A 123 6.37 -14.51 13.20
N ASN A 124 6.47 -15.78 13.58
CA ASN A 124 6.10 -16.26 14.91
C ASN A 124 6.95 -15.64 16.01
N THR A 125 8.26 -15.49 15.77
CA THR A 125 9.16 -14.79 16.70
C THR A 125 8.73 -13.33 16.88
N TYR A 126 8.33 -12.65 15.79
CA TYR A 126 7.79 -11.31 15.86
C TYR A 126 6.48 -11.25 16.65
N LEU A 127 5.55 -12.19 16.46
CA LEU A 127 4.30 -12.25 17.24
C LEU A 127 4.57 -12.48 18.73
N ALA A 128 5.55 -13.32 19.10
CA ALA A 128 5.98 -13.50 20.48
C ALA A 128 6.58 -12.21 21.09
N ASP A 129 7.36 -11.45 20.32
CA ASP A 129 7.88 -10.15 20.74
C ASP A 129 6.77 -9.10 20.90
N VAL A 130 5.71 -9.16 20.09
CA VAL A 130 4.53 -8.29 20.22
C VAL A 130 3.72 -8.67 21.46
N LYS A 131 3.48 -9.97 21.69
CA LYS A 131 2.80 -10.48 22.90
C LYS A 131 3.53 -10.10 24.19
N SER A 132 4.86 -10.15 24.17
CA SER A 132 5.69 -9.70 25.31
C SER A 132 5.81 -8.18 25.44
N GLY A 133 5.18 -7.40 24.55
CA GLY A 133 5.21 -5.94 24.58
C GLY A 133 6.53 -5.30 24.14
N LYS A 134 7.51 -6.08 23.68
CA LYS A 134 8.79 -5.57 23.17
C LYS A 134 8.63 -4.81 21.86
N LYS A 135 7.64 -5.20 21.05
CA LYS A 135 7.29 -4.58 19.77
C LYS A 135 5.81 -4.22 19.75
N ARG A 136 5.45 -3.22 18.95
CA ARG A 136 4.07 -2.76 18.78
C ARG A 136 3.67 -2.86 17.32
N ILE A 137 2.45 -3.33 17.08
CA ILE A 137 1.81 -3.29 15.76
C ILE A 137 1.08 -1.94 15.63
N ALA A 138 1.09 -1.36 14.44
CA ALA A 138 0.32 -0.15 14.16
C ALA A 138 -1.17 -0.53 14.04
N THR A 139 -2.04 -0.04 14.93
CA THR A 139 -3.46 -0.46 15.01
C THR A 139 -4.45 0.52 14.36
N GLY A 140 -4.06 1.77 14.13
CA GLY A 140 -5.00 2.88 13.85
C GLY A 140 -5.78 2.86 12.53
N ALA A 141 -5.57 1.87 11.64
CA ALA A 141 -6.22 1.83 10.33
C ALA A 141 -7.32 0.75 10.20
N LEU A 142 -7.42 -0.19 11.14
CA LEU A 142 -8.45 -1.23 11.09
C LEU A 142 -9.70 -0.78 11.85
N LEU A 143 -10.86 -1.05 11.27
CA LEU A 143 -12.14 -0.77 11.91
C LEU A 143 -12.57 -1.95 12.79
N PRO A 144 -13.26 -1.73 13.92
CA PRO A 144 -13.67 -2.82 14.81
C PRO A 144 -14.45 -3.95 14.12
N HIS A 145 -15.32 -3.63 13.17
CA HIS A 145 -16.07 -4.63 12.42
C HIS A 145 -15.17 -5.48 11.49
N GLU A 146 -14.08 -4.92 10.98
CA GLU A 146 -13.12 -5.64 10.14
C GLU A 146 -12.29 -6.63 10.95
N ILE A 147 -12.07 -6.35 12.24
CA ILE A 147 -11.37 -7.21 13.20
C ILE A 147 -12.25 -8.42 13.52
N ILE A 148 -13.53 -8.18 13.85
CA ILE A 148 -14.50 -9.25 14.14
C ILE A 148 -14.66 -10.18 12.92
N ALA A 149 -14.80 -9.61 11.71
CA ALA A 149 -14.92 -10.40 10.48
C ALA A 149 -13.68 -11.27 10.18
N SER A 150 -12.50 -10.90 10.68
CA SER A 150 -11.29 -11.72 10.52
C SER A 150 -11.10 -12.81 11.57
N LEU A 151 -11.77 -12.73 12.72
CA LEU A 151 -11.75 -13.79 13.74
C LEU A 151 -12.48 -15.05 13.28
N GLU A 152 -13.38 -14.92 12.30
CA GLU A 152 -14.08 -16.06 11.69
C GLU A 152 -13.17 -16.89 10.75
N ASN A 153 -12.00 -16.34 10.36
CA ASN A 153 -11.03 -17.04 9.51
C ASN A 153 -9.84 -17.55 10.35
N ASP A 154 -9.66 -18.88 10.38
CA ASP A 154 -8.74 -19.60 11.28
C ASP A 154 -7.26 -19.12 11.25
N SER A 155 -6.76 -18.59 10.13
CA SER A 155 -5.34 -18.27 9.96
C SER A 155 -4.92 -16.88 10.44
N GLY A 156 -5.88 -15.95 10.61
CA GLY A 156 -5.60 -14.54 10.91
C GLY A 156 -5.85 -14.11 12.35
N GLY A 157 -6.57 -14.92 13.15
CA GLY A 157 -7.13 -14.51 14.43
C GLY A 157 -6.10 -13.99 15.45
N GLU A 158 -4.95 -14.66 15.59
CA GLU A 158 -3.91 -14.28 16.57
C GLU A 158 -3.31 -12.90 16.29
N VAL A 159 -3.13 -12.55 15.01
CA VAL A 159 -2.55 -11.26 14.61
C VAL A 159 -3.56 -10.13 14.83
N VAL A 160 -4.83 -10.44 14.60
CA VAL A 160 -5.96 -9.52 14.72
C VAL A 160 -6.23 -9.20 16.20
N ASP A 161 -6.15 -10.18 17.09
CA ASP A 161 -6.25 -9.97 18.54
C ASP A 161 -5.17 -9.00 19.06
N LEU A 162 -3.96 -9.05 18.48
CA LEU A 162 -2.88 -8.13 18.82
C LEU A 162 -3.04 -6.73 18.23
N GLN A 163 -4.04 -6.51 17.37
CA GLN A 163 -4.32 -5.23 16.72
C GLN A 163 -5.43 -4.43 17.41
N TRP A 164 -6.04 -4.98 18.47
CA TRP A 164 -6.97 -4.28 19.35
C TRP A 164 -6.23 -3.54 20.47
#